data_AF-A0A967TXH3-F1
#
_entry.id   AF-A0A967TXH3-F1
#
_cell.length_a   1.000
_cell.length_b   1.000
_cell.length_c   1.000
_cell.angle_alpha   90.00
_cell.angle_beta   90.00
_cell.angle_gamma   90.00
#
_symmetry.space_group_name_H-M   'P 1'
#
loop_
_entity.id
_entity.type
_entity.pdbx_description
1 polymer ?
#
loop_
_entity_poly.entity_id
_entity_poly.type
_entity_poly.pdbx_seq_one_letter_code
_entity_poly.pdbx_strand_id
1 'polypeptide(L)' 'PRGMEFLYSPNRLNVAISRAQCLTILVASPQVFEAECRTPRQMKLANAYCRYLELAEQISI' A
#
# COMPACT_ATOMS: atom_id res chain seq x y z
N PRO A 1 2.24 -4.22 -18.40
CA PRO A 1 1.85 -3.72 -17.06
C PRO A 1 1.34 -4.88 -16.17
N ARG A 2 1.94 -5.09 -14.99
CA ARG A 2 1.77 -6.36 -14.22
C ARG A 2 0.48 -6.46 -13.36
N GLY A 3 -0.54 -5.65 -13.63
CA GLY A 3 -1.85 -5.71 -12.97
C GLY A 3 -1.83 -5.36 -11.47
N MET A 4 -3.01 -5.37 -10.85
CA MET A 4 -3.20 -4.98 -9.45
C MET A 4 -2.43 -5.87 -8.47
N GLU A 5 -2.35 -7.18 -8.75
CA GLU A 5 -1.68 -8.14 -7.86
C GLU A 5 -0.17 -7.90 -7.75
N PHE A 6 0.43 -7.22 -8.72
CA PHE A 6 1.84 -6.86 -8.66
C PHE A 6 2.07 -5.63 -7.79
N LEU A 7 1.29 -4.55 -7.99
CA LEU A 7 1.45 -3.31 -7.23
C LEU A 7 1.02 -3.49 -5.78
N TYR A 8 -0.15 -4.09 -5.56
CA TYR A 8 -0.79 -4.24 -4.25
C TYR A 8 -0.52 -5.61 -3.61
N SER A 9 0.59 -6.27 -3.98
CA SER A 9 0.93 -7.56 -3.40
C SER A 9 1.18 -7.42 -1.89
N PRO A 10 0.42 -8.13 -1.04
CA PRO A 10 0.63 -8.09 0.41
C PRO A 10 2.04 -8.53 0.79
N ASN A 11 2.59 -9.53 0.08
CA ASN A 11 3.95 -10.02 0.31
C ASN A 11 5.00 -8.94 0.02
N ARG A 12 4.81 -8.12 -1.02
CA ARG A 12 5.76 -7.04 -1.34
C ARG A 12 5.75 -5.96 -0.28
N LEU A 13 4.56 -5.54 0.14
CA LEU A 13 4.42 -4.54 1.20
C LEU A 13 5.00 -5.07 2.52
N ASN A 14 4.65 -6.30 2.91
CA ASN A 14 5.14 -6.92 4.14
C ASN A 14 6.67 -7.04 4.16
N VAL A 15 7.30 -7.46 3.05
CA VAL A 15 8.76 -7.52 2.95
C VAL A 15 9.37 -6.12 3.04
N ALA A 16 8.80 -5.10 2.41
CA ALA A 16 9.33 -3.74 2.50
C ALA A 16 9.26 -3.18 3.93
N ILE A 17 8.11 -3.35 4.61
CA ILE A 17 7.87 -2.77 5.94
C ILE A 17 8.59 -3.55 7.04
N SER A 18 8.56 -4.89 7.01
CA SER A 18 9.16 -5.72 8.07
C SER A 18 10.69 -5.65 8.16
N ARG A 19 11.35 -5.11 7.14
CA ARG A 19 12.81 -4.90 7.11
C ARG A 19 13.23 -3.58 7.75
N ALA A 20 12.30 -2.64 7.92
CA ALA A 20 12.57 -1.40 8.61
C ALA A 20 12.79 -1.68 10.11
N GLN A 21 13.90 -1.16 10.65
CA GLN A 21 14.23 -1.34 12.07
C GLN A 21 13.67 -0.24 12.95
N CYS A 22 13.60 1.00 12.45
CA CYS A 22 13.19 2.16 13.24
C CYS A 22 12.00 2.92 12.63
N LEU A 23 11.98 3.10 11.30
CA LEU A 23 10.97 3.90 10.62
C LEU A 23 10.68 3.34 9.22
N THR A 24 9.40 3.36 8.84
CA THR A 24 8.93 3.06 7.49
C THR A 24 8.31 4.32 6.90
N ILE A 25 8.83 4.80 5.78
CA ILE A 25 8.26 5.91 5.01
C ILE A 25 7.80 5.36 3.66
N LEU A 26 6.50 5.48 3.36
CA LEU A 26 5.95 5.14 2.06
C LEU A 26 5.92 6.38 1.16
N VAL A 27 6.79 6.39 0.14
CA VAL A 27 6.75 7.41 -0.92
C VAL A 27 5.90 6.87 -2.08
N ALA A 28 4.75 7.48 -2.32
CA ALA A 28 3.80 7.04 -3.32
C ALA A 28 3.04 8.22 -3.94
N SER A 29 2.56 8.02 -5.17
CA SER A 29 1.60 8.93 -5.80
C SER A 29 0.24 8.83 -5.12
N PRO A 30 -0.52 9.92 -4.93
CA PRO A 30 -1.84 9.87 -4.28
C PRO A 30 -2.80 8.83 -4.90
N GLN A 31 -2.71 8.63 -6.22
CA GLN A 31 -3.51 7.67 -6.97
C GLN A 31 -3.31 6.21 -6.52
N VAL A 32 -2.23 5.88 -5.80
CA VAL A 32 -2.05 4.54 -5.22
C VAL A 32 -3.15 4.21 -4.20
N PHE A 33 -3.71 5.22 -3.55
CA PHE A 33 -4.79 5.06 -2.57
C PHE A 33 -6.19 5.13 -3.20
N GLU A 34 -6.30 5.40 -4.50
CA GLU A 34 -7.54 5.51 -5.27
C GLU A 34 -7.79 4.24 -6.11
N ALA A 35 -7.49 3.07 -5.54
CA ALA A 35 -7.51 1.81 -6.26
C ALA A 35 -8.94 1.38 -6.69
N GLU A 36 -9.18 1.27 -7.99
CA GLU A 36 -10.45 0.73 -8.52
C GLU A 36 -10.57 -0.78 -8.27
N CYS A 37 -11.28 -1.14 -7.20
CA CYS A 37 -11.58 -2.53 -6.85
C CYS A 37 -12.95 -2.95 -7.41
N ARG A 38 -12.98 -3.98 -8.26
CA ARG A 38 -14.21 -4.58 -8.82
C ARG A 38 -14.60 -5.90 -8.17
N THR A 39 -13.75 -6.44 -7.29
CA THR A 39 -14.01 -7.69 -6.55
C THR A 39 -13.53 -7.60 -5.11
N PRO A 40 -14.09 -8.40 -4.18
CA PRO A 40 -13.60 -8.47 -2.80
C PRO A 40 -12.12 -8.86 -2.69
N ARG A 41 -11.62 -9.68 -3.62
CA ARG A 41 -10.18 -10.01 -3.68
C ARG A 41 -9.33 -8.78 -3.94
N GLN A 42 -9.74 -7.92 -4.88
CA GLN A 42 -9.07 -6.67 -5.19
C GLN A 42 -9.09 -5.70 -4.01
N MET A 43 -10.23 -5.60 -3.30
CA MET A 43 -10.33 -4.81 -2.06
C MET A 43 -9.31 -5.27 -1.02
N LYS A 44 -9.17 -6.59 -0.82
CA LYS A 44 -8.17 -7.15 0.12
C LYS A 44 -6.73 -6.76 -0.24
N LEU A 45 -6.40 -6.67 -1.53
CA LEU A 45 -5.07 -6.25 -1.98
C LEU A 45 -4.81 -4.78 -1.64
N ALA A 46 -5.76 -3.90 -1.94
CA ALA A 46 -5.64 -2.46 -1.67
C ALA A 46 -5.67 -2.13 -0.17
N ASN A 47 -6.39 -2.93 0.63
CA ASN A 47 -6.66 -2.66 2.04
C ASN A 47 -5.40 -2.40 2.88
N ALA A 48 -4.28 -3.07 2.60
CA ALA A 48 -3.06 -2.86 3.37
C ALA A 48 -2.48 -1.45 3.17
N TYR A 49 -2.63 -0.87 1.97
CA TYR A 49 -2.21 0.49 1.66
C TYR A 49 -3.15 1.51 2.31
N CYS A 50 -4.47 1.29 2.20
CA CYS A 50 -5.47 2.13 2.89
C CYS A 50 -5.23 2.15 4.40
N ARG A 51 -5.00 0.98 5.00
CA ARG A 51 -4.71 0.86 6.43
C ARG A 51 -3.41 1.56 6.83
N TYR A 52 -2.38 1.49 5.99
CA TYR A 52 -1.15 2.25 6.23
C TYR A 52 -1.43 3.76 6.23
N LEU A 53 -2.19 4.27 5.24
CA LEU A 53 -2.56 5.68 5.17
C LEU A 53 -3.37 6.15 6.38
N GLU A 54 -4.29 5.33 6.88
CA GLU A 54 -5.09 5.64 8.08
C GLU A 54 -4.26 5.79 9.36
N LEU A 55 -3.14 5.07 9.46
CA LEU A 55 -2.32 5.00 10.68
C LEU A 55 -1.05 5.84 10.62
N ALA A 56 -0.57 6.15 9.42
CA ALA A 56 0.65 6.92 9.22
C ALA A 56 0.40 8.42 9.44
N GLU A 57 1.45 9.12 9.87
CA GLU A 57 1.45 10.57 9.84
C GLU A 57 1.79 11.05 8.43
N GLN A 58 0.92 11.86 7.83
CA GLN A 58 1.15 12.41 6.50
C GLN A 58 2.04 13.65 6.59
N ILE A 59 3.24 13.56 6.01
CA ILE A 59 4.19 14.67 5.97
C ILE A 59 4.05 15.38 4.61
N SER A 60 3.66 16.65 4.64
CA SER A 60 3.76 17.54 3.47
C SER A 60 5.20 18.01 3.31
N ILE A 61 5.83 17.69 2.18
CA ILE A 61 7.16 18.16 1.79
C ILE A 61 7.03 19.40 0.91
#